data_AF-Q9GKJ4-F1
#
_entry.id   AF-Q9GKJ4-F1
#
_cell.length_a   1.000
_cell.length_b   1.000
_cell.length_c   1.000
_cell.angle_alpha   90.00
_cell.angle_beta   90.00
_cell.angle_gamma   90.00
#
_symmetry.space_group_name_H-M   'P 1'
#
loop_
_entity.id
_entity.type
_entity.pdbx_description
1 polymer ?
#
loop_
_entity_poly.entity_id
_entity_poly.type
_entity_poly.pdbx_seq_one_letter_code
_entity_poly.pdbx_strand_id
1 'polypeptide(L)' 'VAVVKKGFNFQLNQLQGRKSCHTGLGRSAGWNIPIGLLRRFLDWAGPPEPLQ' A
#
# COMPACT_ATOMS: atom_id res chain seq x y z
N VAL A 1 -9.08 -5.66 -3.19
CA VAL A 1 -8.96 -4.98 -4.51
C VAL A 1 -8.51 -3.55 -4.28
N ALA A 2 -7.88 -2.90 -5.27
CA ALA A 2 -7.52 -1.48 -5.23
C ALA A 2 -8.38 -0.72 -6.24
N VAL A 3 -9.00 0.38 -5.81
CA VAL A 3 -9.92 1.16 -6.64
C VAL A 3 -9.31 2.52 -6.92
N VAL A 4 -9.43 2.98 -8.17
CA VAL A 4 -8.90 4.27 -8.63
C VAL A 4 -9.97 5.04 -9.38
N LYS A 5 -9.86 6.38 -9.38
CA LYS A 5 -10.72 7.22 -10.21
C LYS A 5 -10.37 7.02 -11.70
N LYS A 6 -11.39 6.99 -12.56
CA LYS A 6 -11.20 6.92 -14.01
C LYS A 6 -10.40 8.13 -14.52
N GLY A 7 -9.52 7.91 -15.50
CA GLY A 7 -8.66 8.95 -16.10
C GLY A 7 -7.26 9.05 -15.50
N PHE A 8 -6.98 8.32 -14.42
CA PHE A 8 -5.61 8.13 -13.95
C PHE A 8 -4.95 6.97 -14.70
N ASN A 9 -3.83 7.26 -15.37
CA ASN A 9 -3.04 6.27 -16.13
C ASN A 9 -1.79 5.88 -15.34
N PHE A 10 -1.98 5.21 -14.21
CA PHE A 10 -0.89 4.59 -13.46
C PHE A 10 -1.26 3.17 -13.04
N GLN A 11 -0.26 2.31 -12.93
CA GLN A 11 -0.40 0.94 -12.48
C GLN A 11 -0.02 0.80 -11.00
N LEU A 12 -0.24 -0.40 -10.44
CA LEU A 12 0.00 -0.68 -9.02
C LEU A 12 1.47 -0.48 -8.59
N ASN A 13 2.43 -0.66 -9.51
CA ASN A 13 3.85 -0.41 -9.28
C ASN A 13 4.25 1.08 -9.41
N GLN A 14 3.31 1.97 -9.71
CA GLN A 14 3.53 3.41 -9.89
C GLN A 14 2.83 4.24 -8.80
N LEU A 15 2.63 3.66 -7.61
CA LEU A 15 1.96 4.29 -6.47
C LEU A 15 2.88 5.20 -5.63
N GLN A 16 4.19 5.17 -5.84
CA GLN A 16 5.12 6.03 -5.12
C GLN A 16 4.79 7.51 -5.36
N GLY A 17 4.74 8.31 -4.29
CA GLY A 17 4.37 9.73 -4.36
C GLY A 17 2.88 10.01 -4.59
N ARG A 18 2.01 8.98 -4.61
CA ARG A 18 0.55 9.15 -4.74
C ARG A 18 -0.15 9.10 -3.38
N LYS A 19 -1.32 9.72 -3.30
CA LYS A 19 -2.18 9.66 -2.10
C LYS A 19 -2.99 8.36 -2.11
N SER A 20 -3.03 7.65 -0.99
CA SER A 20 -3.80 6.42 -0.79
C SER A 20 -4.79 6.57 0.36
N CYS A 21 -5.99 5.99 0.22
CA CYS A 21 -6.98 5.90 1.29
C CYS A 21 -7.12 4.44 1.75
N HIS A 22 -7.14 4.23 3.05
CA HIS A 22 -7.14 2.91 3.68
C HIS A 22 -8.29 2.82 4.69
N THR A 23 -8.85 1.62 4.90
CA THR A 23 -9.95 1.45 5.85
C THR A 23 -9.51 1.62 7.31
N GLY A 24 -8.25 1.30 7.62
CA GLY A 24 -7.65 1.47 8.94
C GLY A 24 -6.39 0.64 9.11
N LEU A 25 -5.54 1.04 10.06
CA LEU A 25 -4.29 0.34 10.40
C LEU A 25 -4.58 -1.11 10.83
N GLY A 26 -3.76 -2.06 10.39
CA GLY A 26 -3.88 -3.48 10.75
C GLY A 26 -5.09 -4.22 10.15
N ARG A 27 -5.96 -3.55 9.40
CA ARG A 27 -7.11 -4.19 8.72
C ARG A 27 -6.65 -5.00 7.51
N SER A 28 -7.32 -6.11 7.22
CA SER A 28 -6.92 -7.02 6.12
C SER A 28 -6.86 -6.30 4.78
N ALA A 29 -8.00 -5.85 4.25
CA ALA A 29 -8.06 -5.24 2.91
C ALA A 29 -7.44 -3.84 2.83
N GLY A 30 -7.45 -3.09 3.94
CA GLY A 30 -6.99 -1.70 3.98
C GLY A 30 -5.55 -1.51 4.48
N TRP A 31 -4.87 -2.55 4.96
CA TRP A 31 -3.49 -2.39 5.46
C TRP A 31 -2.63 -3.62 5.18
N ASN A 32 -2.95 -4.77 5.78
CA ASN A 32 -2.06 -5.94 5.75
C ASN A 32 -1.80 -6.43 4.32
N ILE A 33 -2.86 -6.52 3.51
CA ILE A 33 -2.75 -6.94 2.11
C ILE A 33 -2.01 -5.90 1.25
N PRO A 34 -2.43 -4.61 1.18
CA PRO A 34 -1.74 -3.64 0.33
C PRO A 34 -0.29 -3.36 0.76
N ILE A 35 0.00 -3.26 2.07
CA ILE A 35 1.37 -3.04 2.55
C ILE A 35 2.24 -4.27 2.29
N GLY A 36 1.72 -5.48 2.50
CA GLY A 36 2.43 -6.71 2.17
C GLY A 36 2.77 -6.81 0.68
N LEU A 37 1.80 -6.47 -0.19
CA LEU A 37 2.00 -6.49 -1.65
C LEU A 37 3.01 -5.44 -2.12
N LEU A 38 3.01 -4.26 -1.51
CA LEU A 38 3.88 -3.14 -1.87
C LEU A 38 5.24 -3.18 -1.17
N ARG A 39 5.51 -4.14 -0.29
CA ARG A 39 6.74 -4.22 0.52
C ARG A 39 8.03 -4.05 -0.29
N ARG A 40 8.08 -4.58 -1.51
CA ARG A 40 9.25 -4.47 -2.42
C ARG A 40 9.51 -3.06 -2.96
N PHE A 41 8.55 -2.15 -2.86
CA PHE A 41 8.63 -0.77 -3.35
C PHE A 41 8.79 0.26 -2.21
N LEU A 42 8.89 -0.19 -0.95
CA LEU A 42 8.94 0.69 0.22
C LEU A 42 10.37 1.06 0.66
N ASP A 43 11.40 0.46 0.06
CA ASP A 43 12.81 0.61 0.46
C ASP A 43 13.00 0.49 1.99
N TRP A 44 12.19 -0.37 2.62
CA TRP A 44 12.13 -0.50 4.07
C TRP A 44 13.31 -1.31 4.59
N ALA A 45 14.27 -0.63 5.21
CA ALA A 45 15.42 -1.22 5.89
C ALA A 45 15.15 -1.58 7.37
N GLY A 46 13.94 -1.32 7.87
CA GLY A 46 13.60 -1.51 9.28
C GLY A 46 13.47 -2.99 9.69
N PRO A 47 13.46 -3.26 11.01
CA PRO A 47 13.34 -4.61 11.53
C PRO A 47 12.05 -5.31 11.04
N PRO A 48 12.04 -6.65 10.97
CA PRO A 48 10.87 -7.43 10.54
C PRO A 48 9.69 -7.36 11.54
N GLU A 49 9.86 -6.70 12.69
CA GLU A 49 8.86 -6.68 13.75
C GLU A 49 7.61 -5.90 13.36
N PRO A 50 6.42 -6.41 13.76
CA PRO A 50 5.16 -5.73 13.47
C PRO A 50 5.09 -4.40 14.23
N LEU A 51 4.51 -3.40 13.59
CA LEU A 51 3.93 -2.25 14.29
C LEU A 51 2.75 -2.77 15.14
N GLN A 52 3.06 -3.28 16.33
CA GLN A 52 2.09 -3.65 17.35
C GLN A 52 2.36 -2.86 18.62
#